data_AF-A0AAU8L2C0-F1
#
_entry.id   AF-A0AAU8L2C0-F1
#
_cell.length_a   1.000
_cell.length_b   1.000
_cell.length_c   1.000
_cell.angle_alpha   90.00
_cell.angle_beta   90.00
_cell.angle_gamma   90.00
#
_symmetry.space_group_name_H-M   'P 1'
#
loop_
_entity.id
_entity.type
_entity.pdbx_description
1 polymer ?
#
loop_
_entity_poly.entity_id
_entity_poly.type
_entity_poly.pdbx_seq_one_letter_code
_entity_poly.pdbx_strand_id
1 'polypeptide(L)'
;MINWLRAIPYISLAIVSFGIFVLSEFIPDSQIENILLNVFSNAIFFFIVYLFYDIIKEVILVKERKSLDDYIKNKVSNDIFVALYYLKKIIHGYNLDTNTLKNIFAIVNYSKIEINNSVKNQSFIGFQIFKNTDEVRSLFADALNDNLILKYSSHIESINILRIVNNLAKLESILKNESNYDKSAEKGIEFEVVNGKVLNPINDDKYLLMKKTSYDNRFVVYDSGFFEEEKVNFLLSRYILKEKFSEEVSNILFETFSLMKRWIPESIYLARNESRFRIIKDFFSANTNSKTSKSKIFVADIVEVK
;
A
#
# COMPACT_ATOMS: atom_id res chain seq x y z
N MET A 1 -10.20 -5.96 -28.21
CA MET A 1 -10.74 -5.44 -29.50
C MET A 1 -9.60 -5.52 -30.49
N ILE A 2 -9.64 -6.45 -31.45
CA ILE A 2 -8.57 -6.60 -32.45
C ILE A 2 -8.55 -5.30 -33.26
N ASN A 3 -7.47 -4.54 -33.16
CA ASN A 3 -7.29 -3.32 -33.96
C ASN A 3 -7.14 -3.74 -35.42
N TRP A 4 -8.26 -3.77 -36.17
CA TRP A 4 -8.31 -4.11 -37.60
C TRP A 4 -7.31 -3.31 -38.43
N LEU A 5 -6.99 -2.08 -38.00
CA LEU A 5 -5.95 -1.23 -38.59
C LEU A 5 -4.55 -1.88 -38.61
N ARG A 6 -4.25 -2.78 -37.67
CA ARG A 6 -2.97 -3.53 -37.63
C ARG A 6 -2.94 -4.70 -38.61
N ALA A 7 -4.08 -5.20 -39.08
CA ALA A 7 -4.15 -6.28 -40.06
C ALA A 7 -3.94 -5.78 -41.50
N ILE A 8 -4.11 -4.47 -41.75
CA ILE A 8 -4.04 -3.86 -43.09
C ILE A 8 -2.69 -4.10 -43.78
N PRO A 9 -1.52 -3.93 -43.13
CA PRO A 9 -0.22 -4.18 -43.79
C PRO A 9 -0.02 -5.66 -44.17
N TYR A 10 -0.57 -6.58 -43.38
CA TYR A 10 -0.51 -8.01 -43.63
C TYR A 10 -1.41 -8.41 -44.80
N ILE A 11 -2.62 -7.85 -44.83
CA ILE A 11 -3.58 -8.08 -45.91
C ILE A 11 -3.06 -7.47 -47.22
N SER A 12 -2.47 -6.26 -47.20
CA SER A 12 -1.88 -5.65 -48.40
C SER A 12 -0.69 -6.46 -48.91
N LEU A 13 0.21 -6.91 -48.01
CA LEU A 13 1.34 -7.76 -48.39
C LEU A 13 0.85 -9.09 -49.00
N ALA A 14 -0.18 -9.71 -48.43
CA ALA A 14 -0.76 -10.94 -48.95
C ALA A 14 -1.39 -10.75 -50.34
N ILE A 15 -2.15 -9.66 -50.55
CA ILE A 15 -2.77 -9.33 -51.84
C ILE A 15 -1.70 -9.07 -52.91
N VAL A 16 -0.68 -8.27 -52.58
CA VAL A 16 0.42 -7.96 -53.52
C VAL A 16 1.21 -9.22 -53.86
N SER A 17 1.51 -10.06 -52.86
CA SER A 17 2.22 -11.33 -53.07
C SER A 17 1.42 -12.28 -53.97
N PHE A 18 0.12 -12.40 -53.72
CA PHE A 18 -0.78 -13.21 -54.55
C PHE A 18 -0.87 -12.69 -55.99
N GLY A 19 -0.92 -11.37 -56.18
CA GLY A 19 -0.86 -10.75 -57.51
C GLY A 19 0.43 -11.07 -58.25
N ILE A 20 1.58 -11.06 -57.57
CA ILE A 20 2.89 -11.44 -58.14
C ILE A 20 2.92 -12.91 -58.56
N PHE A 21 2.33 -13.80 -57.74
CA PHE A 21 2.21 -15.22 -58.08
C PHE A 21 1.36 -15.45 -59.33
N VAL A 22 0.16 -14.87 -59.38
CA VAL A 22 -0.73 -14.98 -60.55
C VAL A 22 -0.07 -14.42 -61.81
N LEU A 23 0.62 -13.28 -61.71
CA LEU A 23 1.35 -12.69 -62.85
C LEU A 23 2.48 -13.60 -63.37
N SER A 24 3.10 -14.39 -62.50
CA SER A 24 4.17 -15.30 -62.92
C SER A 24 3.67 -16.43 -63.83
N GLU A 25 2.44 -16.90 -63.64
CA GLU A 25 1.84 -17.97 -64.47
C GLU A 25 1.52 -17.53 -65.92
N PHE A 26 1.40 -16.22 -66.16
CA PHE A 26 1.08 -15.67 -67.49
C PHE A 26 2.31 -15.23 -68.29
N ILE A 27 3.52 -15.38 -67.75
CA ILE A 27 4.76 -14.94 -68.41
C ILE A 27 5.48 -16.15 -69.04
N PRO A 28 5.68 -16.17 -70.37
CA PRO A 28 6.31 -17.30 -71.06
C PRO A 28 7.84 -17.34 -70.92
N ASP A 29 8.47 -16.28 -70.40
CA ASP A 29 9.92 -16.23 -70.17
C ASP A 29 10.29 -16.86 -68.82
N SER A 30 10.91 -18.04 -68.89
CA SER A 30 11.38 -18.81 -67.73
C SER A 30 12.31 -18.04 -66.78
N GLN A 31 13.07 -17.05 -67.26
CA GLN A 31 13.94 -16.26 -66.38
C GLN A 31 13.12 -15.28 -65.53
N ILE A 32 12.13 -14.64 -66.14
CA ILE A 32 11.26 -13.66 -65.48
C ILE A 32 10.31 -14.37 -64.51
N GLU A 33 9.76 -15.52 -64.91
CA GLU A 33 8.95 -16.39 -64.05
C GLU A 33 9.70 -16.73 -62.75
N ASN A 34 10.95 -17.20 -62.86
CA ASN A 34 11.78 -17.53 -61.69
C ASN A 34 12.06 -16.33 -60.78
N ILE A 35 12.24 -15.13 -61.34
CA ILE A 35 12.40 -13.91 -60.53
C ILE A 35 11.12 -13.63 -59.74
N LEU A 36 9.94 -13.72 -60.36
CA LEU A 36 8.66 -13.45 -59.69
C LEU A 36 8.33 -14.49 -58.61
N LEU A 37 8.62 -15.77 -58.86
CA LEU A 37 8.47 -16.83 -57.85
C LEU A 37 9.39 -16.61 -56.66
N ASN A 38 10.63 -16.14 -56.87
CA ASN A 38 11.53 -15.76 -55.78
C ASN A 38 11.02 -14.54 -55.00
N VAL A 39 10.47 -13.54 -55.67
CA VAL A 39 9.85 -12.38 -55.01
C VAL A 39 8.65 -12.82 -54.17
N PHE A 40 7.79 -13.70 -54.70
CA PHE A 40 6.65 -14.27 -53.98
C PHE A 40 7.09 -15.07 -52.74
N SER A 41 8.08 -15.95 -52.89
CA SER A 41 8.63 -16.74 -51.78
C SER A 41 9.20 -15.86 -50.67
N ASN A 42 9.98 -14.83 -51.03
CA ASN A 42 10.49 -13.85 -50.09
C ASN A 42 9.37 -13.07 -49.41
N ALA A 43 8.31 -12.69 -50.14
CA ALA A 43 7.19 -11.95 -49.58
C ALA A 43 6.39 -12.80 -48.58
N ILE A 44 6.18 -14.09 -48.85
CA ILE A 44 5.60 -15.05 -47.87
C ILE A 44 6.51 -15.17 -46.65
N PHE A 45 7.83 -15.31 -46.85
CA PHE A 45 8.78 -15.41 -45.74
C PHE A 45 8.70 -14.16 -44.84
N PHE A 46 8.75 -12.95 -45.41
CA PHE A 46 8.60 -11.72 -44.66
C PHE A 46 7.24 -11.63 -43.96
N PHE A 47 6.15 -12.01 -44.62
CA PHE A 47 4.83 -12.06 -44.00
C PHE A 47 4.83 -12.92 -42.73
N ILE A 48 5.36 -14.15 -42.82
CA ILE A 48 5.43 -15.07 -41.69
C ILE A 48 6.30 -14.49 -40.58
N VAL A 49 7.51 -14.00 -40.90
CA VAL A 49 8.43 -13.44 -39.90
C VAL A 49 7.83 -12.23 -39.19
N TYR A 50 7.21 -11.30 -39.91
CA TYR A 50 6.58 -10.12 -39.31
C TYR A 50 5.34 -10.47 -38.49
N LEU A 51 4.58 -11.49 -38.89
CA LEU A 51 3.44 -11.98 -38.10
C LEU A 51 3.92 -12.56 -36.77
N PHE A 52 4.94 -13.41 -36.79
CA PHE A 52 5.52 -13.97 -35.57
C PHE A 52 6.17 -12.88 -34.69
N TYR A 53 6.86 -11.92 -35.29
CA TYR A 53 7.43 -10.78 -34.57
C TYR A 53 6.36 -10.00 -33.80
N ASP A 54 5.24 -9.66 -34.44
CA ASP A 54 4.15 -8.91 -33.79
C ASP A 54 3.45 -9.73 -32.70
N ILE A 55 3.25 -11.04 -32.92
CA ILE A 55 2.72 -11.94 -31.88
C ILE A 55 3.65 -11.97 -30.67
N ILE A 56 4.95 -12.18 -30.88
CA ILE A 56 5.95 -12.23 -29.80
C ILE A 56 6.00 -10.88 -29.07
N LYS A 57 5.99 -9.77 -29.81
CA LYS A 57 5.98 -8.41 -29.26
C LYS A 57 4.76 -8.17 -28.40
N GLU A 58 3.57 -8.55 -28.83
CA GLU A 58 2.34 -8.43 -28.02
C GLU A 58 2.40 -9.30 -26.76
N VAL A 59 2.90 -10.53 -26.86
CA VAL A 59 3.09 -11.40 -25.67
C VAL A 59 4.04 -10.75 -24.67
N ILE A 60 5.15 -10.18 -25.13
CA ILE A 60 6.12 -9.46 -24.29
C ILE A 60 5.45 -8.24 -23.65
N LEU A 61 4.75 -7.40 -24.44
CA LEU A 61 4.08 -6.19 -23.93
C LEU A 61 3.00 -6.51 -22.88
N VAL A 62 2.24 -7.58 -23.07
CA VAL A 62 1.24 -8.03 -22.07
C VAL A 62 1.93 -8.50 -20.80
N LYS A 63 3.04 -9.24 -20.90
CA LYS A 63 3.80 -9.72 -19.75
C LYS A 63 4.45 -8.57 -18.99
N GLU A 64 5.04 -7.61 -19.70
CA GLU A 64 5.63 -6.39 -19.12
C GLU A 64 4.57 -5.55 -18.40
N ARG A 65 3.41 -5.32 -19.04
CA ARG A 65 2.30 -4.60 -18.42
C ARG A 65 1.84 -5.28 -17.15
N LYS A 66 1.66 -6.61 -17.18
CA LYS A 66 1.28 -7.38 -15.98
C LYS A 66 2.31 -7.21 -14.86
N SER A 67 3.60 -7.31 -15.18
CA SER A 67 4.66 -7.12 -14.18
C SER A 67 4.66 -5.72 -13.58
N LEU A 68 4.35 -4.69 -14.38
CA LEU A 68 4.23 -3.31 -13.92
C LEU A 68 2.99 -3.11 -13.05
N ASP A 69 1.84 -3.64 -13.46
CA ASP A 69 0.59 -3.60 -12.69
C ASP A 69 0.78 -4.29 -11.33
N ASP A 70 1.45 -5.45 -11.30
CA ASP A 70 1.77 -6.19 -10.07
C ASP A 70 2.72 -5.39 -9.17
N TYR A 71 3.74 -4.73 -9.73
CA TYR A 71 4.63 -3.83 -8.98
C TYR A 71 3.86 -2.68 -8.32
N ILE A 72 3.06 -1.95 -9.11
CA ILE A 72 2.29 -0.78 -8.64
C ILE A 72 1.32 -1.21 -7.54
N LYS A 73 0.55 -2.28 -7.77
CA LYS A 73 -0.38 -2.80 -6.77
C LYS A 73 0.34 -3.16 -5.49
N ASN A 74 1.42 -3.94 -5.54
CA ASN A 74 2.15 -4.34 -4.35
C ASN A 74 2.70 -3.14 -3.57
N LYS A 75 3.31 -2.18 -4.26
CA LYS A 75 3.85 -0.96 -3.64
C LYS A 75 2.75 -0.17 -2.93
N VAL A 76 1.65 0.13 -3.63
CA VAL A 76 0.52 0.91 -3.08
C VAL A 76 -0.20 0.15 -1.97
N SER A 77 -0.42 -1.16 -2.11
CA SER A 77 -1.04 -1.99 -1.08
C SER A 77 -0.23 -2.02 0.21
N ASN A 78 1.10 -2.08 0.13
CA ASN A 78 1.95 -2.03 1.32
C ASN A 78 1.86 -0.67 2.01
N ASP A 79 1.93 0.42 1.24
CA ASP A 79 1.80 1.78 1.78
C ASP A 79 0.41 2.01 2.42
N ILE A 80 -0.65 1.45 1.82
CA ILE A 80 -2.00 1.42 2.39
C ILE A 80 -2.04 0.63 3.69
N PHE A 81 -1.39 -0.52 3.76
CA PHE A 81 -1.35 -1.29 5.00
C PHE A 81 -0.75 -0.46 6.16
N VAL A 82 0.37 0.22 5.92
CA VAL A 82 1.00 1.10 6.93
C VAL A 82 0.03 2.21 7.35
N ALA A 83 -0.65 2.82 6.39
CA ALA A 83 -1.64 3.85 6.65
C ALA A 83 -2.82 3.32 7.47
N LEU A 84 -3.40 2.18 7.09
CA LEU A 84 -4.50 1.56 7.83
C LEU A 84 -4.09 1.18 9.26
N TYR A 85 -2.87 0.72 9.48
CA TYR A 85 -2.36 0.46 10.83
C TYR A 85 -2.30 1.73 11.68
N TYR A 86 -1.89 2.86 11.10
CA TYR A 86 -1.95 4.16 11.77
C TYR A 86 -3.40 4.62 12.01
N LEU A 87 -4.25 4.58 10.98
CA LEU A 87 -5.65 5.02 11.05
C LEU A 87 -6.49 4.17 12.01
N LYS A 88 -6.17 2.87 12.14
CA LYS A 88 -6.74 1.98 13.14
C LYS A 88 -6.59 2.52 14.56
N LYS A 89 -5.46 3.18 14.87
CA LYS A 89 -5.20 3.76 16.20
C LYS A 89 -6.07 4.99 16.48
N ILE A 90 -6.52 5.69 15.44
CA ILE A 90 -7.49 6.79 15.55
C ILE A 90 -8.88 6.25 15.90
N ILE A 91 -9.25 5.11 15.32
CA ILE A 91 -10.59 4.51 15.48
C ILE A 91 -10.70 3.67 16.76
N HIS A 92 -9.71 2.84 17.05
CA HIS A 92 -9.76 1.87 18.15
C HIS A 92 -8.78 2.17 19.29
N GLY A 93 -8.01 3.25 19.19
CA GLY A 93 -6.94 3.54 20.13
C GLY A 93 -5.84 2.48 20.16
N TYR A 94 -5.06 2.56 21.24
CA TYR A 94 -4.00 1.60 21.58
C TYR A 94 -4.57 0.35 22.28
N ASN A 95 -5.42 -0.40 21.58
CA ASN A 95 -5.95 -1.69 22.02
C ASN A 95 -5.28 -2.86 21.25
N LEU A 96 -4.76 -3.86 21.98
CA LEU A 96 -4.11 -5.05 21.39
C LEU A 96 -5.11 -6.02 20.76
N ASP A 97 -6.31 -6.13 21.31
CA ASP A 97 -7.34 -7.05 20.78
C ASP A 97 -7.74 -6.66 19.36
N THR A 98 -7.57 -5.38 19.03
CA THR A 98 -7.80 -4.84 17.70
C THR A 98 -6.56 -4.80 16.80
N ASN A 99 -5.37 -5.17 17.30
CA ASN A 99 -4.13 -5.26 16.50
C ASN A 99 -4.06 -6.58 15.71
N THR A 100 -5.11 -6.94 14.99
CA THR A 100 -5.10 -8.10 14.08
C THR A 100 -5.19 -7.64 12.64
N LEU A 101 -4.64 -8.40 11.68
CA LEU A 101 -4.78 -8.05 10.25
C LEU A 101 -6.25 -7.89 9.86
N LYS A 102 -7.11 -8.80 10.34
CA LYS A 102 -8.56 -8.72 10.12
C LYS A 102 -9.12 -7.38 10.59
N ASN A 103 -8.78 -6.93 11.79
CA ASN A 103 -9.28 -5.68 12.33
C ASN A 103 -8.67 -4.45 11.63
N ILE A 104 -7.39 -4.47 11.27
CA ILE A 104 -6.73 -3.40 10.51
C ILE A 104 -7.39 -3.21 9.15
N PHE A 105 -7.69 -4.29 8.42
CA PHE A 105 -8.41 -4.20 7.15
C PHE A 105 -9.90 -3.93 7.32
N ALA A 106 -10.52 -4.36 8.42
CA ALA A 106 -11.96 -4.17 8.63
C ALA A 106 -12.37 -2.71 8.72
N ILE A 107 -11.51 -1.81 9.22
CA ILE A 107 -11.83 -0.38 9.39
C ILE A 107 -12.28 0.29 8.08
N VAL A 108 -11.81 -0.20 6.93
CA VAL A 108 -12.16 0.36 5.62
C VAL A 108 -13.60 0.10 5.20
N ASN A 109 -14.25 -0.85 5.88
CA ASN A 109 -15.64 -1.20 5.66
C ASN A 109 -16.59 -0.56 6.68
N TYR A 110 -16.07 0.23 7.61
CA TYR A 110 -16.90 0.92 8.59
C TYR A 110 -17.74 1.98 7.88
N SER A 111 -19.01 2.03 8.25
CA SER A 111 -19.90 3.12 7.88
C SER A 111 -19.43 4.43 8.50
N LYS A 112 -19.83 5.55 7.90
CA LYS A 112 -19.56 6.89 8.43
C LYS A 112 -20.02 7.04 9.89
N ILE A 113 -21.13 6.41 10.26
CA ILE A 113 -21.67 6.44 11.62
C ILE A 113 -20.77 5.67 12.59
N GLU A 114 -20.31 4.48 12.22
CA GLU A 114 -19.38 3.68 13.03
C GLU A 114 -18.04 4.41 13.25
N ILE A 115 -17.50 5.04 12.20
CA ILE A 115 -16.29 5.86 12.30
C ILE A 115 -16.52 7.02 13.26
N ASN A 116 -17.63 7.75 13.10
CA ASN A 116 -17.94 8.89 13.97
C ASN A 116 -18.10 8.50 15.43
N ASN A 117 -18.85 7.43 15.71
CA ASN A 117 -19.01 6.94 17.07
C ASN A 117 -17.67 6.49 17.67
N SER A 118 -16.79 5.90 16.87
CA SER A 118 -15.47 5.47 17.33
C SER A 118 -14.58 6.67 17.65
N VAL A 119 -14.47 7.62 16.72
CA VAL A 119 -13.63 8.83 16.88
C VAL A 119 -14.13 9.72 18.02
N LYS A 120 -15.44 9.95 18.11
CA LYS A 120 -16.06 10.81 19.14
C LYS A 120 -15.85 10.27 20.55
N ASN A 121 -15.95 8.95 20.73
CA ASN A 121 -15.81 8.31 22.04
C ASN A 121 -14.36 7.90 22.35
N GLN A 122 -13.42 8.17 21.44
CA GLN A 122 -12.03 7.81 21.64
C GLN A 122 -11.37 8.74 22.66
N SER A 123 -10.69 8.13 23.63
CA SER A 123 -9.76 8.82 24.50
C SER A 123 -8.38 8.77 23.85
N PHE A 124 -7.93 9.89 23.29
CA PHE A 124 -6.63 10.01 22.66
C PHE A 124 -5.56 10.20 23.73
N ILE A 125 -4.40 9.57 23.58
CA ILE A 125 -3.25 9.87 24.44
C ILE A 125 -2.31 10.85 23.73
N GLY A 126 -1.60 11.66 24.51
CA GLY A 126 -0.65 12.65 23.98
C GLY A 126 0.38 12.03 23.02
N PHE A 127 0.77 10.77 23.23
CA PHE A 127 1.65 10.03 22.34
C PHE A 127 1.13 9.97 20.91
N GLN A 128 -0.19 9.90 20.72
CA GLN A 128 -0.80 9.89 19.39
C GLN A 128 -0.87 11.29 18.77
N ILE A 129 -1.15 12.30 19.60
CA ILE A 129 -1.37 13.70 19.17
C ILE A 129 -0.05 14.38 18.81
N PHE A 130 0.97 14.21 19.64
CA PHE A 130 2.26 14.89 19.52
C PHE A 130 3.27 14.17 18.65
N LYS A 131 2.93 12.98 18.13
CA LYS A 131 3.84 12.21 17.31
C LYS A 131 4.06 12.89 15.97
N ASN A 132 5.31 12.93 15.53
CA ASN A 132 5.62 13.31 14.16
C ASN A 132 5.09 12.25 13.18
N THR A 133 4.04 12.59 12.42
CA THR A 133 3.30 11.69 11.54
C THR A 133 3.62 11.85 10.05
N ASP A 134 4.60 12.68 9.70
CA ASP A 134 5.02 12.94 8.31
C ASP A 134 5.33 11.64 7.54
N GLU A 135 5.79 10.61 8.26
CA GLU A 135 6.09 9.28 7.72
C GLU A 135 4.90 8.71 6.93
N VAL A 136 3.66 8.78 7.43
CA VAL A 136 2.51 8.11 6.77
C VAL A 136 2.10 8.82 5.47
N ARG A 137 2.09 10.16 5.49
CA ARG A 137 1.79 10.97 4.30
C ARG A 137 2.88 10.81 3.24
N SER A 138 4.15 10.76 3.66
CA SER A 138 5.29 10.64 2.77
C SER A 138 5.24 9.38 1.91
N LEU A 139 4.70 8.26 2.41
CA LEU A 139 4.55 7.01 1.65
C LEU A 139 3.81 7.23 0.32
N PHE A 140 2.70 7.98 0.35
CA PHE A 140 1.89 8.24 -0.84
C PHE A 140 2.45 9.38 -1.69
N ALA A 141 3.11 10.36 -1.07
CA ALA A 141 3.83 11.40 -1.81
C ALA A 141 4.98 10.78 -2.63
N ASP A 142 5.72 9.84 -2.05
CA ASP A 142 6.78 9.10 -2.71
C ASP A 142 6.23 8.23 -3.86
N ALA A 143 5.05 7.63 -3.67
CA ALA A 143 4.37 6.92 -4.76
C ALA A 143 4.02 7.85 -5.94
N LEU A 144 3.70 9.11 -5.69
CA LEU A 144 3.49 10.12 -6.73
C LEU A 144 4.79 10.64 -7.34
N ASN A 145 5.95 10.36 -6.75
CA ASN A 145 7.27 10.69 -7.29
C ASN A 145 7.93 9.49 -7.97
N ASP A 146 7.35 8.29 -7.90
CA ASP A 146 7.86 7.10 -8.57
C ASP A 146 7.55 7.19 -10.08
N ASN A 147 8.60 7.23 -10.89
CA ASN A 147 8.52 7.32 -12.35
C ASN A 147 7.70 6.17 -12.98
N LEU A 148 7.74 4.97 -12.41
CA LEU A 148 7.00 3.82 -12.91
C LEU A 148 5.50 3.98 -12.60
N ILE A 149 5.16 4.40 -11.38
CA ILE A 149 3.77 4.66 -11.00
C ILE A 149 3.20 5.77 -11.89
N LEU A 150 3.90 6.91 -12.00
CA LEU A 150 3.44 8.03 -12.82
C LEU A 150 3.24 7.69 -14.29
N LYS A 151 4.14 6.88 -14.87
CA LYS A 151 4.11 6.55 -16.30
C LYS A 151 3.08 5.47 -16.64
N TYR A 152 2.84 4.51 -15.74
CA TYR A 152 2.08 3.31 -16.05
C TYR A 152 0.75 3.20 -15.29
N SER A 153 0.52 3.98 -14.23
CA SER A 153 -0.81 4.11 -13.62
C SER A 153 -1.76 4.92 -14.51
N SER A 154 -3.05 4.60 -14.41
CA SER A 154 -4.10 5.40 -15.00
C SER A 154 -4.21 6.77 -14.34
N HIS A 155 -4.71 7.77 -15.06
CA HIS A 155 -4.93 9.12 -14.52
C HIS A 155 -5.80 9.12 -13.26
N ILE A 156 -6.82 8.26 -13.21
CA ILE A 156 -7.72 8.07 -12.07
C ILE A 156 -6.97 7.48 -10.87
N GLU A 157 -5.97 6.63 -11.10
CA GLU A 157 -5.13 6.10 -10.03
C GLU A 157 -4.27 7.16 -9.38
N SER A 158 -3.57 7.95 -10.18
CA SER A 158 -2.74 9.06 -9.69
C SER A 158 -3.56 10.11 -8.93
N ILE A 159 -4.75 10.46 -9.44
CA ILE A 159 -5.67 11.38 -8.73
C ILE A 159 -6.08 10.82 -7.37
N ASN A 160 -6.40 9.53 -7.28
CA ASN A 160 -6.83 8.94 -6.02
C ASN A 160 -5.69 8.87 -5.00
N ILE A 161 -4.45 8.59 -5.43
CA ILE A 161 -3.27 8.66 -4.55
C ILE A 161 -3.08 10.09 -4.04
N LEU A 162 -3.18 11.10 -4.93
CA LEU A 162 -3.12 12.52 -4.54
C LEU A 162 -4.20 12.90 -3.53
N ARG A 163 -5.43 12.42 -3.70
CA ARG A 163 -6.52 12.65 -2.74
C ARG A 163 -6.23 12.00 -1.38
N ILE A 164 -5.63 10.80 -1.36
CA ILE A 164 -5.17 10.17 -0.11
C ILE A 164 -4.13 11.05 0.59
N VAL A 165 -3.11 11.55 -0.14
CA VAL A 165 -2.09 12.48 0.40
C VAL A 165 -2.75 13.70 1.03
N ASN A 166 -3.67 14.35 0.31
CA ASN A 166 -4.36 15.55 0.77
C ASN A 166 -5.23 15.28 2.00
N ASN A 167 -5.93 14.14 2.04
CA ASN A 167 -6.76 13.76 3.17
C ASN A 167 -5.92 13.45 4.41
N LEU A 168 -4.80 12.75 4.26
CA LEU A 168 -3.87 12.50 5.35
C LEU A 168 -3.25 13.80 5.89
N ALA A 169 -2.92 14.77 5.01
CA ALA A 169 -2.43 16.08 5.43
C ALA A 169 -3.48 16.88 6.22
N LYS A 170 -4.75 16.86 5.79
CA LYS A 170 -5.86 17.48 6.53
C LYS A 170 -6.07 16.80 7.89
N LEU A 171 -6.08 15.48 7.91
CA LEU A 171 -6.21 14.69 9.12
C LEU A 171 -5.09 15.03 10.12
N GLU A 172 -3.84 15.03 9.66
CA GLU A 172 -2.68 15.42 10.47
C GLU A 172 -2.82 16.84 11.03
N SER A 173 -3.25 17.80 10.21
CA SER A 173 -3.46 19.19 10.66
C SER A 173 -4.51 19.30 11.77
N ILE A 174 -5.58 18.50 11.72
CA ILE A 174 -6.63 18.50 12.74
C ILE A 174 -6.13 17.81 14.01
N LEU A 175 -5.48 16.65 13.88
CA LEU A 175 -5.05 15.84 15.02
C LEU A 175 -3.87 16.46 15.78
N LYS A 176 -2.97 17.18 15.10
CA LYS A 176 -1.83 17.86 15.77
C LYS A 176 -2.23 19.17 16.45
N ASN A 177 -3.37 19.75 16.10
CA ASN A 177 -3.79 21.01 16.70
C ASN A 177 -4.41 20.79 18.07
N GLU A 178 -3.63 21.08 19.13
CA GLU A 178 -4.04 20.94 20.52
C GLU A 178 -5.34 21.67 20.88
N SER A 179 -5.64 22.80 20.21
CA SER A 179 -6.86 23.57 20.46
C SER A 179 -8.14 22.81 20.08
N ASN A 180 -8.02 21.72 19.32
CA ASN A 180 -9.13 20.85 18.93
C ASN A 180 -9.52 19.86 20.02
N TYR A 181 -8.74 19.78 21.11
CA TYR A 181 -8.92 18.81 22.19
C TYR A 181 -9.26 19.50 23.51
N ASP A 182 -10.00 18.78 24.34
CA ASP A 182 -10.14 19.06 25.76
C ASP A 182 -9.24 18.09 26.53
N LYS A 183 -8.38 18.63 27.39
CA LYS A 183 -7.46 17.83 28.21
C LYS A 183 -8.25 17.15 29.33
N SER A 184 -8.12 15.84 29.44
CA SER A 184 -8.67 15.06 30.55
C SER A 184 -7.74 15.11 31.76
N ALA A 185 -8.31 14.99 32.96
CA ALA A 185 -7.54 14.77 34.18
C ALA A 185 -6.92 13.35 34.23
N GLU A 186 -7.43 12.42 33.42
CA GLU A 186 -6.95 11.06 33.35
C GLU A 186 -5.60 10.96 32.62
N LYS A 187 -4.79 9.98 33.06
CA LYS A 187 -3.54 9.59 32.39
C LYS A 187 -3.63 8.15 31.93
N GLY A 188 -2.93 7.82 30.84
CA GLY A 188 -2.72 6.46 30.37
C GLY A 188 -1.75 5.69 31.28
N ILE A 189 -2.15 5.45 32.54
CA ILE A 189 -1.35 4.78 33.56
C ILE A 189 -1.00 3.32 33.20
N GLU A 190 -1.77 2.74 32.28
CA GLU A 190 -1.52 1.42 31.71
C GLU A 190 -0.34 1.41 30.74
N PHE A 191 0.16 2.58 30.34
CA PHE A 191 1.30 2.71 29.44
C PHE A 191 2.51 3.31 30.16
N GLU A 192 3.67 3.01 29.62
CA GLU A 192 4.95 3.59 29.96
C GLU A 192 5.58 4.15 28.68
N VAL A 193 6.25 5.30 28.80
CA VAL A 193 6.98 5.90 27.68
C VAL A 193 8.46 5.89 28.01
N VAL A 194 9.25 5.25 27.16
CA VAL A 194 10.69 5.09 27.36
C VAL A 194 11.44 5.52 26.10
N ASN A 195 12.55 6.24 26.27
CA ASN A 195 13.45 6.53 25.15
C ASN A 195 14.15 5.25 24.68
N GLY A 196 14.13 4.98 23.38
CA GLY A 196 14.72 3.78 22.77
C GLY A 196 16.19 3.54 23.15
N LYS A 197 17.00 4.61 23.30
CA LYS A 197 18.41 4.52 23.70
C LYS A 197 18.62 4.03 25.12
N VAL A 198 17.66 4.27 26.01
CA VAL A 198 17.72 3.76 27.40
C VAL A 198 17.60 2.24 27.42
N LEU A 199 16.84 1.66 26.48
CA LEU A 199 16.71 0.20 26.36
C LEU A 199 17.88 -0.44 25.62
N ASN A 200 18.39 0.21 24.57
CA ASN A 200 19.55 -0.23 23.81
C ASN A 200 20.24 0.99 23.18
N PRO A 201 21.52 1.28 23.50
CA PRO A 201 22.24 2.44 22.98
C PRO A 201 22.35 2.52 21.44
N ILE A 202 22.16 1.40 20.74
CA ILE A 202 22.19 1.34 19.26
C ILE A 202 20.88 1.83 18.64
N ASN A 203 19.78 1.89 19.41
CA ASN A 203 18.50 2.35 18.91
C ASN A 203 18.52 3.85 18.59
N ASP A 204 17.61 4.26 17.70
CA ASP A 204 17.31 5.67 17.45
C ASP A 204 16.74 6.35 18.70
N ASP A 205 16.73 7.68 18.70
CA ASP A 205 16.15 8.55 19.74
C ASP A 205 14.60 8.51 19.83
N LYS A 206 13.98 7.52 19.19
CA LYS A 206 12.52 7.35 19.21
C LYS A 206 12.05 7.01 20.63
N TYR A 207 10.97 7.64 21.06
CA TYR A 207 10.24 7.22 22.24
C TYR A 207 9.34 6.05 21.89
N LEU A 208 9.22 5.09 22.82
CA LEU A 208 8.40 3.90 22.70
C LEU A 208 7.24 3.99 23.67
N LEU A 209 6.02 3.77 23.17
CA LEU A 209 4.83 3.56 23.98
C LEU A 209 4.73 2.07 24.29
N MET A 210 4.86 1.69 25.55
CA MET A 210 4.85 0.30 25.97
C MET A 210 3.84 0.02 27.07
N LYS A 211 3.43 -1.24 27.20
CA LYS A 211 2.67 -1.75 28.35
C LYS A 211 3.41 -2.94 28.94
N LYS A 212 3.54 -2.96 30.26
CA LYS A 212 4.07 -4.14 30.97
C LYS A 212 3.08 -5.29 30.85
N THR A 213 3.61 -6.49 30.65
CA THR A 213 2.80 -7.71 30.68
C THR A 213 2.70 -8.25 32.10
N SER A 214 1.99 -9.36 32.30
CA SER A 214 1.96 -10.08 33.58
C SER A 214 3.31 -10.67 34.01
N TYR A 215 4.35 -10.58 33.16
CA TYR A 215 5.70 -11.05 33.46
C TYR A 215 6.67 -9.86 33.60
N ASP A 216 7.40 -9.81 34.71
CA ASP A 216 8.24 -8.65 35.13
C ASP A 216 9.27 -8.19 34.10
N ASN A 217 9.77 -9.10 33.26
CA ASN A 217 10.81 -8.82 32.25
C ASN A 217 10.26 -8.69 30.83
N ARG A 218 8.95 -8.48 30.67
CA ARG A 218 8.31 -8.45 29.36
C ARG A 218 7.36 -7.26 29.21
N PHE A 219 7.46 -6.60 28.07
CA PHE A 219 6.62 -5.49 27.67
C PHE A 219 6.24 -5.63 26.20
N VAL A 220 5.12 -5.02 25.82
CA VAL A 220 4.66 -4.92 24.44
C VAL A 220 4.81 -3.47 23.99
N VAL A 221 5.40 -3.24 22.82
CA VAL A 221 5.48 -1.90 22.22
C VAL A 221 4.26 -1.68 21.33
N TYR A 222 3.47 -0.66 21.62
CA TYR A 222 2.26 -0.28 20.89
C TYR A 222 2.55 0.70 19.76
N ASP A 223 3.57 1.53 19.97
CA ASP A 223 3.96 2.56 19.02
C ASP A 223 5.36 3.08 19.31
N SER A 224 5.94 3.73 18.32
CA SER A 224 7.19 4.47 18.44
C SER A 224 7.11 5.77 17.65
N GLY A 225 7.84 6.79 18.07
CA GLY A 225 7.82 8.08 17.37
C GLY A 225 8.85 9.08 17.89
N PHE A 226 9.03 10.14 17.11
CA PHE A 226 9.75 11.34 17.53
C PHE A 226 8.78 12.39 18.05
N PHE A 227 9.25 13.15 19.04
CA PHE A 227 8.47 14.15 19.78
C PHE A 227 9.37 15.34 20.10
N GLU A 228 8.77 16.52 20.21
CA GLU A 228 9.43 17.70 20.76
C GLU A 228 9.67 17.53 22.26
N GLU A 229 10.81 17.99 22.78
CA GLU A 229 11.20 17.80 24.19
C GLU A 229 10.15 18.34 25.16
N GLU A 230 9.54 19.49 24.84
CA GLU A 230 8.48 20.11 25.66
C GLU A 230 7.20 19.28 25.75
N LYS A 231 6.94 18.40 24.78
CA LYS A 231 5.74 17.54 24.74
C LYS A 231 5.92 16.21 25.47
N VAL A 232 7.15 15.82 25.80
CA VAL A 232 7.47 14.51 26.40
C VAL A 232 6.67 14.26 27.69
N ASN A 233 6.51 15.27 28.53
CA ASN A 233 5.76 15.17 29.79
C ASN A 233 4.25 14.97 29.60
N PHE A 234 3.73 15.23 28.39
CA PHE A 234 2.30 15.15 28.08
C PHE A 234 1.92 13.89 27.30
N LEU A 235 2.88 13.04 26.93
CA LEU A 235 2.65 11.86 26.07
C LEU A 235 1.65 10.85 26.67
N LEU A 236 1.56 10.76 27.99
CA LEU A 236 0.59 9.89 28.67
C LEU A 236 -0.68 10.63 29.12
N SER A 237 -0.81 11.94 28.86
CA SER A 237 -2.04 12.68 29.16
C SER A 237 -3.15 12.24 28.20
N ARG A 238 -4.38 12.14 28.70
CA ARG A 238 -5.55 11.84 27.86
C ARG A 238 -6.23 13.12 27.37
N TYR A 239 -6.77 13.04 26.17
CA TYR A 239 -7.39 14.14 25.44
C TYR A 239 -8.66 13.63 24.77
N ILE A 240 -9.68 14.48 24.73
CA ILE A 240 -10.95 14.20 24.08
C ILE A 240 -11.09 15.18 22.92
N LEU A 241 -11.33 14.66 21.72
CA LEU A 241 -11.53 15.50 20.54
C LEU A 241 -12.90 16.20 20.63
N LYS A 242 -12.94 17.51 20.40
CA LYS A 242 -14.21 18.26 20.43
C LYS A 242 -15.14 17.77 19.33
N GLU A 243 -16.44 17.81 19.61
CA GLU A 243 -17.47 17.20 18.76
C GLU A 243 -17.41 17.67 17.30
N LYS A 244 -17.25 18.97 17.06
CA LYS A 244 -17.09 19.54 15.70
C LYS A 244 -15.96 18.85 14.91
N PHE A 245 -14.81 18.65 15.54
CA PHE A 245 -13.65 18.04 14.87
C PHE A 245 -13.77 16.53 14.76
N SER A 246 -14.52 15.87 15.66
CA SER A 246 -14.82 14.44 15.53
C SER A 246 -15.60 14.13 14.25
N GLU A 247 -16.56 14.98 13.87
CA GLU A 247 -17.30 14.83 12.61
C GLU A 247 -16.38 15.08 11.40
N GLU A 248 -15.54 16.11 11.45
CA GLU A 248 -14.60 16.45 10.39
C GLU A 248 -13.58 15.33 10.14
N VAL A 249 -12.96 14.82 11.21
CA VAL A 249 -12.06 13.65 11.16
C VAL A 249 -12.76 12.45 10.55
N SER A 250 -13.99 12.18 10.97
CA SER A 250 -14.76 11.03 10.48
C SER A 250 -15.09 11.12 8.99
N ASN A 251 -15.39 12.32 8.48
CA ASN A 251 -15.57 12.58 7.06
C ASN A 251 -14.29 12.27 6.26
N ILE A 252 -13.15 12.78 6.75
CA ILE A 252 -11.86 12.59 6.10
C ILE A 252 -11.47 11.10 6.10
N LEU A 253 -11.66 10.39 7.21
CA LEU A 253 -11.40 8.95 7.31
C LEU A 253 -12.28 8.15 6.35
N PHE A 254 -13.58 8.43 6.31
CA PHE A 254 -14.51 7.72 5.42
C PHE A 254 -14.15 7.90 3.94
N GLU A 255 -13.81 9.13 3.52
CA GLU A 255 -13.34 9.39 2.15
C GLU A 255 -12.03 8.65 1.87
N THR A 256 -11.08 8.70 2.80
CA THR A 256 -9.78 8.03 2.68
C THR A 256 -9.94 6.52 2.54
N PHE A 257 -10.78 5.88 3.36
CA PHE A 257 -11.06 4.45 3.26
C PHE A 257 -11.72 4.07 1.95
N SER A 258 -12.64 4.90 1.46
CA SER A 258 -13.28 4.69 0.15
C SER A 258 -12.26 4.68 -0.99
N LEU A 259 -11.23 5.53 -0.91
CA LEU A 259 -10.12 5.56 -1.89
C LEU A 259 -9.17 4.36 -1.76
N MET A 260 -8.92 3.89 -0.53
CA MET A 260 -8.02 2.77 -0.24
C MET A 260 -8.63 1.41 -0.61
N LYS A 261 -9.95 1.25 -0.52
CA LYS A 261 -10.66 -0.03 -0.61
C LYS A 261 -10.29 -0.88 -1.84
N ARG A 262 -10.10 -0.26 -3.01
CA ARG A 262 -9.78 -0.97 -4.26
C ARG A 262 -8.37 -1.57 -4.32
N TRP A 263 -7.49 -1.14 -3.44
CA TRP A 263 -6.09 -1.56 -3.39
C TRP A 263 -5.84 -2.58 -2.26
N ILE A 264 -6.86 -2.86 -1.47
CA ILE A 264 -6.79 -3.90 -0.43
C ILE A 264 -6.88 -5.23 -1.17
N PRO A 265 -5.92 -6.14 -0.96
CA PRO A 265 -5.95 -7.42 -1.63
C PRO A 265 -7.19 -8.21 -1.17
N GLU A 266 -7.87 -8.88 -2.11
CA GLU A 266 -9.06 -9.70 -1.84
C GLU A 266 -8.78 -10.84 -0.85
N SER A 267 -7.51 -11.22 -0.72
CA SER A 267 -7.02 -12.18 0.24
C SER A 267 -5.84 -11.57 1.01
N ILE A 268 -5.78 -11.85 2.31
CA ILE A 268 -4.71 -11.39 3.21
C ILE A 268 -3.43 -12.20 2.89
N TYR A 269 -2.88 -12.03 1.69
CA TYR A 269 -1.52 -12.48 1.31
C TYR A 269 -0.52 -11.33 1.44
N LEU A 270 -0.82 -10.36 2.31
CA LEU A 270 0.19 -9.39 2.72
C LEU A 270 1.10 -10.04 3.76
N ALA A 271 2.38 -10.09 3.40
CA ALA A 271 3.55 -10.41 4.23
C ALA A 271 3.82 -11.89 4.58
N ARG A 272 4.57 -12.55 3.69
CA ARG A 272 5.75 -13.34 4.13
C ARG A 272 7.08 -12.62 3.95
N ASN A 273 7.15 -11.59 3.11
CA ASN A 273 8.42 -11.05 2.60
C ASN A 273 8.73 -9.59 2.96
N GLU A 274 7.88 -8.87 3.70
CA GLU A 274 8.23 -7.49 4.11
C GLU A 274 8.98 -7.47 5.45
N SER A 275 10.16 -6.85 5.45
CA SER A 275 11.00 -6.63 6.64
C SER A 275 10.54 -5.44 7.50
N ARG A 276 9.62 -4.61 7.00
CA ARG A 276 9.10 -3.42 7.70
C ARG A 276 8.13 -3.76 8.82
N PHE A 277 7.50 -4.93 8.77
CA PHE A 277 6.59 -5.43 9.78
C PHE A 277 6.93 -6.90 10.07
N ARG A 278 7.33 -7.21 11.29
CA ARG A 278 7.35 -8.60 11.73
C ARG A 278 5.93 -8.99 12.08
N ILE A 279 5.28 -9.75 11.19
CA ILE A 279 4.18 -10.63 11.60
C ILE A 279 4.81 -11.70 12.47
N ILE A 280 4.68 -11.58 13.78
CA ILE A 280 5.07 -12.68 14.65
C ILE A 280 3.90 -13.65 14.72
N LYS A 281 3.93 -14.60 13.80
CA LYS A 281 3.14 -15.82 13.95
C LYS A 281 3.56 -16.47 15.28
N ASP A 282 2.58 -16.66 16.18
CA ASP A 282 2.76 -17.29 17.49
C ASP A 282 3.53 -16.46 18.56
N PHE A 283 3.31 -15.14 18.65
CA PHE A 283 3.72 -14.39 19.87
C PHE A 283 2.68 -14.54 20.99
N PHE A 284 2.95 -15.55 21.83
CA PHE A 284 2.50 -15.75 23.21
C PHE A 284 1.00 -15.76 23.50
N SER A 285 0.27 -16.62 22.79
CA SER A 285 -0.87 -17.30 23.41
C SER A 285 -0.34 -18.34 24.40
N ALA A 286 -0.99 -18.54 25.55
CA ALA A 286 -0.74 -19.70 26.42
C ALA A 286 -0.87 -21.05 25.67
N ASN A 287 -1.45 -21.05 24.46
CA ASN A 287 -1.66 -22.20 23.60
C ASN A 287 -0.52 -22.47 22.61
N THR A 288 0.53 -21.63 22.57
CA THR A 288 1.66 -21.80 21.64
C THR A 288 2.95 -22.01 22.42
N ASN A 289 3.42 -23.26 22.48
CA ASN A 289 4.60 -23.75 23.20
C ASN A 289 5.96 -23.24 22.67
N SER A 290 6.12 -21.94 22.41
CA SER A 290 7.38 -21.37 21.91
C SER A 290 8.33 -20.99 23.06
N LYS A 291 9.50 -21.64 23.13
CA LYS A 291 10.57 -21.36 24.12
C LYS A 291 11.45 -20.19 23.66
N THR A 292 11.35 -19.04 24.31
CA THR A 292 12.15 -17.82 24.04
C THR A 292 12.98 -17.38 25.25
N SER A 293 13.36 -18.32 26.12
CA SER A 293 14.00 -18.06 27.42
C SER A 293 15.38 -17.39 27.38
N LYS A 294 15.92 -17.05 26.20
CA LYS A 294 17.28 -16.51 26.04
C LYS A 294 17.38 -15.18 25.27
N SER A 295 16.30 -14.60 24.77
CA SER A 295 16.36 -13.33 24.02
C SER A 295 15.55 -12.22 24.70
N LYS A 296 16.17 -11.06 24.90
CA LYS A 296 15.45 -9.80 25.14
C LYS A 296 14.81 -9.39 23.82
N ILE A 297 13.59 -9.86 23.57
CA ILE A 297 12.88 -9.58 22.31
C ILE A 297 12.11 -8.26 22.47
N PHE A 298 12.40 -7.32 21.57
CA PHE A 298 11.66 -6.06 21.41
C PHE A 298 10.66 -6.25 20.26
N VAL A 299 9.34 -6.12 20.51
CA VAL A 299 8.30 -6.39 19.49
C VAL A 299 7.23 -5.30 19.49
N ALA A 300 6.92 -4.81 18.28
CA ALA A 300 5.70 -4.08 17.95
C ALA A 300 4.74 -5.04 17.21
N ASP A 301 3.57 -5.35 17.78
CA ASP A 301 2.79 -6.54 17.38
C ASP A 301 1.61 -6.25 16.44
N ILE A 302 1.51 -7.11 15.41
CA ILE A 302 0.27 -7.49 14.71
C ILE A 302 -0.01 -8.95 15.12
N VAL A 303 -1.11 -9.20 15.82
CA VAL A 303 -1.55 -10.51 16.28
C VAL A 303 -2.38 -11.18 15.17
N GLU A 304 -1.83 -12.19 14.50
CA GLU A 304 -2.65 -13.08 13.66
C GLU A 304 -3.32 -14.16 14.52
N VAL A 305 -4.65 -14.23 14.48
CA VAL A 305 -5.39 -15.38 15.03
C VAL A 305 -5.51 -16.43 13.93
N LYS A 306 -5.17 -17.68 14.27
CA LYS A 306 -5.24 -18.86 13.38
C LYS A 306 -6.65 -19.16 12.91
#